data_AF-A0A091ALT0-F1
#
_entry.id   AF-A0A091ALT0-F1
#
_cell.length_a   1.000
_cell.length_b   1.000
_cell.length_c   1.000
_cell.angle_alpha   90.00
_cell.angle_beta   90.00
_cell.angle_gamma   90.00
#
_symmetry.space_group_name_H-M   'P 1'
#
loop_
_entity.id
_entity.type
_entity.pdbx_description
1 polymer ?
#
loop_
_entity_poly.entity_id
_entity_poly.type
_entity_poly.pdbx_seq_one_letter_code
_entity_poly.pdbx_strand_id
1 'polypeptide(L)'
;MFVLGFHFPAEMGNKVPDEKVIEKLKDVDVSDVNEIKLLMGTKDKDKLWLSYTNKNTFLFKAMVHYFKEENPNKEQKYMIYMNRYQMSEIAKRVDASDDETMALCKNLDSMEQFRIEVA
;
A
#
# COMPACT_ATOMS: atom_id res chain seq x y z
N MET A 1 17.18 4.84 5.71
CA MET A 1 16.46 3.76 4.99
C MET A 1 15.14 4.29 4.45
N PHE A 2 14.64 3.74 3.34
CA PHE A 2 13.34 4.09 2.78
C PHE A 2 12.31 2.99 3.06
N VAL A 3 11.18 3.36 3.66
CA VAL A 3 10.03 2.48 3.84
C VAL A 3 8.80 3.24 3.37
N LEU A 4 8.13 2.75 2.33
CA LEU A 4 6.97 3.44 1.73
C LEU A 4 7.24 4.89 1.31
N GLY A 5 8.45 5.18 0.81
CA GLY A 5 8.88 6.54 0.46
C GLY A 5 9.29 7.42 1.66
N PHE A 6 9.04 6.99 2.90
CA PHE A 6 9.49 7.70 4.09
C PHE A 6 11.00 7.59 4.29
N HIS A 7 11.62 8.72 4.62
CA HIS A 7 13.02 8.77 5.00
C HIS A 7 13.17 8.50 6.50
N PHE A 8 13.92 7.46 6.84
CA PHE A 8 14.33 7.15 8.21
C PHE A 8 15.83 7.39 8.41
N PRO A 9 16.26 7.84 9.61
CA PRO A 9 17.66 8.05 9.96
C PRO A 9 18.55 6.86 9.61
N ALA A 10 19.78 7.14 9.15
CA ALA A 10 20.72 6.10 8.73
C ALA A 10 21.09 5.13 9.86
N GLU A 11 21.16 5.63 11.10
CA GLU A 11 21.44 4.86 12.31
C GLU A 11 20.43 3.73 12.59
N MET A 12 19.20 3.83 12.10
CA MET A 12 18.20 2.76 12.22
C MET A 12 18.51 1.58 11.27
N GLY A 13 19.35 1.79 10.25
CA GLY A 13 19.73 0.77 9.28
C GLY A 13 18.52 0.05 8.70
N ASN A 14 18.57 -1.29 8.68
CA ASN A 14 17.48 -2.17 8.24
C ASN A 14 16.44 -2.49 9.34
N LYS A 15 16.52 -1.84 10.50
CA LYS A 15 15.73 -2.15 11.69
C LYS A 15 14.77 -1.01 12.04
N VAL A 16 14.03 -0.50 11.05
CA VAL A 16 12.96 0.46 11.31
C VAL A 16 11.77 -0.29 11.91
N PRO A 17 11.33 0.02 13.14
CA PRO A 17 10.16 -0.62 13.74
C PRO A 17 8.87 -0.24 13.00
N ASP A 18 7.91 -1.17 12.94
CA ASP A 18 6.63 -0.94 12.28
C ASP A 18 5.90 0.26 12.88
N GLU A 19 5.98 0.46 14.20
CA GLU A 19 5.36 1.57 14.92
C GLU A 19 5.81 2.94 14.38
N LYS A 20 7.09 3.04 13.96
CA LYS A 20 7.64 4.28 13.40
C LYS A 20 7.11 4.56 11.99
N VAL A 21 6.79 3.52 11.24
CA VAL A 21 6.14 3.63 9.92
C VAL A 21 4.68 4.02 10.10
N ILE A 22 3.98 3.38 11.03
CA ILE A 22 2.59 3.70 11.36
C ILE A 22 2.46 5.16 11.84
N GLU A 23 3.39 5.63 12.68
CA GLU A 23 3.45 7.02 13.13
C GLU A 23 3.48 8.03 11.97
N LYS A 24 4.23 7.72 10.90
CA LYS A 24 4.30 8.56 9.69
C LYS A 24 3.01 8.57 8.87
N LEU A 25 2.14 7.58 9.03
CA LEU A 25 0.85 7.48 8.33
C LEU A 25 -0.34 8.04 9.13
N LYS A 26 -0.14 8.48 10.39
CA LYS A 26 -1.23 8.96 11.24
C LYS A 26 -1.99 10.14 10.65
N ASP A 27 -1.28 11.03 9.95
CA ASP A 27 -1.83 12.26 9.38
C ASP A 27 -2.27 12.11 7.92
N VAL A 28 -2.25 10.90 7.36
CA VAL A 28 -2.70 10.66 5.99
C VAL A 28 -4.21 10.85 5.92
N ASP A 29 -4.63 11.87 5.17
CA ASP A 29 -6.03 12.12 4.91
C ASP A 29 -6.59 11.08 3.91
N VAL A 30 -7.55 10.30 4.39
CA VAL A 30 -8.31 9.29 3.65
C VAL A 30 -9.80 9.62 3.56
N SER A 31 -10.20 10.81 4.00
CA SER A 31 -11.62 11.20 4.09
C SER A 31 -12.31 11.24 2.73
N ASP A 32 -11.57 11.63 1.70
CA ASP A 32 -12.01 11.72 0.30
C ASP A 32 -11.92 10.39 -0.47
N VAL A 33 -11.36 9.34 0.13
CA VAL A 33 -11.14 8.04 -0.51
C VAL A 33 -12.16 7.05 -0.02
N ASN A 34 -13.01 6.52 -0.89
CA ASN A 34 -13.99 5.49 -0.57
C ASN A 34 -13.50 4.09 -0.91
N GLU A 35 -12.69 3.96 -1.96
CA GLU A 35 -12.25 2.67 -2.48
C GLU A 35 -10.84 2.77 -3.07
N ILE A 36 -10.05 1.73 -2.84
CA ILE A 36 -8.80 1.50 -3.55
C ILE A 36 -9.05 0.35 -4.52
N LYS A 37 -8.80 0.60 -5.81
CA LYS A 37 -8.86 -0.42 -6.85
C LYS A 37 -7.46 -0.83 -7.26
N LEU A 38 -7.25 -2.14 -7.34
CA LEU A 38 -5.99 -2.73 -7.75
C LEU A 38 -6.23 -3.63 -8.95
N LEU A 39 -5.60 -3.26 -10.06
CA LEU A 39 -5.63 -4.00 -11.29
C LEU A 39 -4.38 -4.88 -11.39
N MET A 40 -4.57 -6.19 -11.25
CA MET A 40 -3.53 -7.20 -11.38
C MET A 40 -3.37 -7.57 -12.85
N GLY A 41 -2.15 -7.44 -13.38
CA GLY A 41 -1.82 -7.75 -14.78
C GLY A 41 -0.96 -6.67 -15.46
N THR A 42 -0.61 -6.92 -16.72
CA THR A 42 0.12 -5.95 -17.55
C THR A 42 -0.86 -4.99 -18.23
N LYS A 43 -0.38 -3.92 -18.87
CA LYS A 43 -1.27 -2.94 -19.55
C LYS A 43 -2.12 -3.59 -20.64
N ASP A 44 -1.59 -4.63 -21.26
CA ASP A 44 -2.20 -5.29 -22.41
C ASP A 44 -3.06 -6.49 -22.02
N LYS A 45 -2.95 -6.97 -20.76
CA LYS A 45 -3.65 -8.17 -20.27
C LYS A 45 -3.96 -8.05 -18.78
N ASP A 46 -5.12 -7.49 -18.50
CA ASP A 46 -5.71 -7.49 -17.17
C ASP A 46 -6.10 -8.91 -16.76
N LYS A 47 -5.80 -9.28 -15.52
CA LYS A 47 -6.14 -10.58 -14.95
C LYS A 47 -7.28 -10.49 -13.96
N LEU A 48 -7.18 -9.55 -13.01
CA LEU A 48 -8.10 -9.45 -11.89
C LEU A 48 -8.21 -8.01 -11.40
N TRP A 49 -9.44 -7.57 -11.15
CA TRP A 49 -9.74 -6.36 -10.41
C TRP A 49 -9.98 -6.73 -8.95
N LEU A 50 -9.23 -6.08 -8.06
CA LEU A 50 -9.36 -6.18 -6.62
C LEU A 50 -9.88 -4.84 -6.10
N SER A 51 -10.78 -4.92 -5.13
CA SER A 51 -11.33 -3.77 -4.41
C SER A 51 -10.89 -3.85 -2.95
N TYR A 52 -10.62 -2.68 -2.37
CA TYR A 52 -10.23 -2.56 -0.98
C TYR A 52 -10.86 -1.31 -0.35
N THR A 53 -11.59 -1.49 0.75
CA THR A 53 -12.49 -0.47 1.30
C THR A 53 -12.34 -0.22 2.80
N ASN A 54 -11.69 -1.11 3.55
CA ASN A 54 -11.51 -0.91 4.98
C ASN A 54 -10.50 0.21 5.30
N LYS A 55 -11.01 1.42 5.53
CA LYS A 55 -10.22 2.62 5.86
C LYS A 55 -9.50 2.58 7.21
N ASN A 56 -9.84 1.63 8.08
CA ASN A 56 -9.30 1.56 9.45
C ASN A 56 -7.94 0.87 9.52
N THR A 57 -7.48 0.26 8.44
CA THR A 57 -6.26 -0.55 8.39
C THR A 57 -5.04 0.32 8.10
N PHE A 58 -3.87 -0.20 8.48
CA PHE A 58 -2.60 0.36 8.04
C PHE A 58 -2.47 0.28 6.51
N LEU A 59 -2.83 -0.87 5.91
CA LEU A 59 -2.66 -1.08 4.47
C LEU A 59 -3.40 -0.03 3.64
N PHE A 60 -4.61 0.36 4.04
CA PHE A 60 -5.40 1.34 3.32
C PHE A 60 -4.73 2.71 3.32
N LYS A 61 -4.30 3.18 4.50
CA LYS A 61 -3.59 4.45 4.65
C LYS A 61 -2.26 4.45 3.90
N ALA A 62 -1.53 3.35 3.94
CA ALA A 62 -0.26 3.18 3.23
C ALA A 62 -0.45 3.29 1.71
N MET A 63 -1.47 2.65 1.15
CA MET A 63 -1.78 2.70 -0.28
C MET A 63 -2.27 4.08 -0.74
N VAL A 64 -3.13 4.74 0.05
CA VAL A 64 -3.56 6.11 -0.23
C VAL A 64 -2.37 7.07 -0.21
N HIS A 65 -1.50 6.96 0.79
CA HIS A 65 -0.29 7.77 0.87
C HIS A 65 0.63 7.54 -0.34
N TYR A 66 0.94 6.27 -0.65
CA TYR A 66 1.75 5.90 -1.81
C TYR A 66 1.18 6.48 -3.11
N PHE A 67 -0.14 6.40 -3.30
CA PHE A 67 -0.79 6.98 -4.47
C PHE A 67 -0.67 8.50 -4.47
N LYS A 68 -1.08 9.20 -3.40
CA LYS A 68 -1.10 10.66 -3.37
C LYS A 68 0.30 11.30 -3.49
N GLU A 69 1.31 10.75 -2.82
CA GLU A 69 2.68 11.29 -2.87
C GLU A 69 3.33 11.08 -4.23
N GLU A 70 3.20 9.89 -4.80
CA GLU A 70 3.92 9.56 -6.03
C GLU A 70 3.10 9.75 -7.31
N ASN A 71 1.91 10.36 -7.22
CA ASN A 71 0.99 10.53 -8.34
C ASN A 71 0.20 11.85 -8.28
N PRO A 72 0.86 13.00 -8.52
CA PRO A 72 0.20 14.31 -8.47
C PRO A 72 -0.95 14.46 -9.47
N ASN A 73 -0.94 13.68 -10.55
CA ASN A 73 -1.98 13.71 -11.59
C ASN A 73 -3.18 12.81 -11.29
N LYS A 74 -3.15 12.02 -10.20
CA LYS A 74 -4.20 11.08 -9.80
C LYS A 74 -4.59 10.06 -10.90
N GLU A 75 -3.65 9.71 -11.78
CA GLU A 75 -3.87 8.72 -12.84
C GLU A 75 -3.61 7.29 -12.37
N GLN A 76 -4.07 6.27 -13.10
CA GLN A 76 -3.71 4.88 -12.78
C GLN A 76 -2.18 4.70 -12.80
N LYS A 77 -1.61 4.17 -11.70
CA LYS A 77 -0.14 4.05 -11.53
C LYS A 77 0.31 2.63 -11.23
N TYR A 78 1.42 2.19 -11.84
CA TYR A 78 2.08 0.95 -11.44
C TYR A 78 2.65 1.02 -10.01
N MET A 79 2.40 -0.03 -9.23
CA MET A 79 3.00 -0.17 -7.92
C MET A 79 4.44 -0.64 -8.03
N ILE A 80 5.37 0.09 -7.40
CA ILE A 80 6.75 -0.36 -7.23
C ILE A 80 6.74 -1.62 -6.36
N TYR A 81 7.33 -2.71 -6.86
CA TYR A 81 7.35 -4.01 -6.19
C TYR A 81 7.81 -3.92 -4.72
N MET A 82 8.90 -3.20 -4.47
CA MET A 82 9.46 -3.05 -3.11
C MET A 82 8.49 -2.36 -2.15
N ASN A 83 7.82 -1.28 -2.59
CA ASN A 83 6.84 -0.58 -1.75
C ASN A 83 5.64 -1.49 -1.48
N ARG A 84 5.12 -2.17 -2.52
CA ARG A 84 4.03 -3.14 -2.40
C ARG A 84 4.36 -4.25 -1.41
N TYR A 85 5.55 -4.82 -1.51
CA TYR A 85 6.02 -5.88 -0.63
C TYR A 85 6.14 -5.38 0.83
N GLN A 86 6.74 -4.21 1.05
CA GLN A 86 6.82 -3.60 2.38
C GLN A 86 5.44 -3.36 3.00
N MET A 87 4.48 -2.82 2.22
CA MET A 87 3.11 -2.62 2.68
C MET A 87 2.47 -3.95 3.09
N SER A 88 2.59 -4.98 2.26
CA SER A 88 2.03 -6.32 2.52
C SER A 88 2.60 -6.92 3.80
N GLU A 89 3.93 -6.87 3.98
CA GLU A 89 4.57 -7.47 5.15
C GLU A 89 4.21 -6.78 6.47
N ILE A 90 4.13 -5.45 6.48
CA ILE A 90 3.71 -4.71 7.68
C ILE A 90 2.23 -4.99 7.96
N ALA A 91 1.37 -4.91 6.93
CA ALA A 91 -0.06 -5.16 7.06
C ALA A 91 -0.38 -6.54 7.66
N LYS A 92 0.31 -7.61 7.22
CA LYS A 92 0.15 -8.95 7.80
C LYS A 92 0.42 -9.03 9.30
N ARG A 93 1.22 -8.10 9.86
CA ARG A 93 1.52 -8.03 11.30
C ARG A 93 0.55 -7.14 12.05
N VAL A 94 0.21 -5.99 11.49
CA VAL A 94 -0.52 -4.93 12.21
C VAL A 94 -2.04 -4.96 11.95
N ASP A 95 -2.45 -5.49 10.80
CA ASP A 95 -3.85 -5.66 10.38
C ASP A 95 -4.25 -7.15 10.35
N ALA A 96 -3.55 -8.00 11.10
CA ALA A 96 -3.68 -9.47 11.03
C ALA A 96 -5.10 -10.01 11.30
N SER A 97 -5.94 -9.24 12.00
CA SER A 97 -7.33 -9.59 12.30
C SER A 97 -8.33 -9.18 11.22
N ASP A 98 -7.88 -8.52 10.14
CA ASP A 98 -8.74 -8.03 9.07
C ASP A 98 -8.69 -8.95 7.84
N ASP A 99 -9.79 -9.66 7.58
CA ASP A 99 -9.88 -10.65 6.50
C ASP A 99 -9.69 -10.02 5.11
N GLU A 100 -10.19 -8.80 4.90
CA GLU A 100 -10.05 -8.07 3.63
C GLU A 100 -8.58 -7.77 3.33
N THR A 101 -7.85 -7.30 4.36
CA THR A 101 -6.41 -7.06 4.29
C THR A 101 -5.64 -8.34 4.02
N MET A 102 -5.93 -9.42 4.74
CA MET A 102 -5.22 -10.68 4.57
C MET A 102 -5.47 -11.29 3.17
N ALA A 103 -6.69 -11.18 2.65
CA ALA A 103 -7.02 -11.60 1.30
C ALA A 103 -6.27 -10.76 0.25
N LEU A 104 -6.18 -9.45 0.46
CA LEU A 104 -5.43 -8.57 -0.43
C LEU A 104 -3.92 -8.87 -0.39
N CYS A 105 -3.33 -8.97 0.79
CA CYS A 105 -1.91 -9.31 0.99
C CYS A 105 -1.51 -10.59 0.25
N LYS A 106 -2.36 -11.62 0.25
CA LYS A 106 -2.13 -12.85 -0.52
C LYS A 106 -1.97 -12.61 -2.03
N ASN A 107 -2.71 -11.65 -2.59
CA ASN A 107 -2.55 -11.26 -3.99
C ASN A 107 -1.28 -10.41 -4.19
N LEU A 108 -0.97 -9.50 -3.27
CA LEU A 108 0.22 -8.65 -3.32
C LEU A 108 1.54 -9.43 -3.23
N ASP A 109 1.53 -10.65 -2.69
CA ASP A 109 2.69 -11.54 -2.65
C ASP A 109 3.01 -12.19 -4.02
N SER A 110 2.11 -12.07 -5.00
CA SER A 110 2.35 -12.60 -6.34
C SER A 110 3.41 -11.81 -7.11
N MET A 111 4.04 -12.44 -8.11
CA MET A 111 4.96 -11.76 -9.02
C MET A 111 4.27 -10.92 -10.09
N GLU A 112 2.94 -10.77 -10.02
CA GLU A 112 2.20 -9.97 -10.99
C GLU A 112 2.48 -8.48 -10.82
N GLN A 113 2.24 -7.73 -11.90
CA GLN A 113 2.20 -6.28 -11.87
C GLN A 113 0.85 -5.83 -11.31
N PHE A 114 0.87 -4.73 -10.56
CA PHE A 114 -0.34 -4.11 -10.03
C PHE A 114 -0.37 -2.66 -10.44
N ARG A 115 -1.53 -2.22 -10.87
CA ARG A 115 -1.83 -0.80 -11.03
C ARG A 115 -2.85 -0.39 -9.98
N ILE A 116 -2.62 0.75 -9.33
CA ILE A 116 -3.46 1.28 -8.28
C ILE A 116 -4.25 2.49 -8.79
N GLU A 117 -5.51 2.54 -8.38
CA GLU A 117 -6.41 3.69 -8.48
C GLU A 117 -7.04 3.92 -7.12
N VAL A 118 -7.24 5.20 -6.78
CA VAL A 118 -7.83 5.63 -5.50
C VAL A 118 -8.98 6.57 -5.82
N ALA A 119 -10.19 6.21 -5.39
CA ALA A 119 -11.44 6.89 -5.72
C ALA A 119 -12.32 7.16 -4.49
#